data_AF-A0A816SWY0-F1
#
_entry.id   AF-A0A816SWY0-F1
#
_cell.length_a   1.000
_cell.length_b   1.000
_cell.length_c   1.000
_cell.angle_alpha   90.00
_cell.angle_beta   90.00
_cell.angle_gamma   90.00
#
_symmetry.space_group_name_H-M   'P 1'
#
loop_
_entity.id
_entity.type
_entity.pdbx_description
1 polymer ?
#
loop_
_entity_poly.entity_id
_entity_poly.type
_entity_poly.pdbx_seq_one_letter_code
_entity_poly.pdbx_strand_id
1 'polypeptide(L)'
;MHQTTCSKTWDGSAGGMEKEGAKKIFERSIAKGLRYTNMISDGDSSAYEAVKHTYVNALIKNLIRSGKFTNHSSMDSKDENINIFLSKLSSEQYENNLVTKEDCINHVKKRVSSHLKTLKSRYSGFENVREENLTSATEKNKHIQPVGKSRKRRRLADGKSYGGGAGRMTKAMEHKLADSYGIAIRQSSESAKNLDEDDAVKLIERRCRAAFLHNIKNSNGELQHGLCQTGPYSWCSYQKDKYVPLKQKIDPAKQIKRLDPIFLEILTPMIDTLTNPILLRRCLRGATQNANESINSVVWSILPKSKYHGYRSIRGAAAISSIFFNRGRSGLVKFFDQVGIPVTDELLGALLGKDYKRIEKAENNTQRHDIIKRRKEQQRIQGQIEEDEEMDYGAGIF
;
A
#
# COMPACT_ATOMS: atom_id res chain seq x y z
N MET A 1 23.65 -5.70 -34.41
CA MET A 1 23.62 -7.14 -34.75
C MET A 1 23.21 -7.92 -33.51
N HIS A 2 22.09 -8.64 -33.55
CA HIS A 2 21.74 -9.58 -32.50
C HIS A 2 22.63 -10.82 -32.67
N GLN A 3 23.37 -11.23 -31.64
CA GLN A 3 24.12 -12.50 -31.70
C GLN A 3 23.14 -13.66 -31.89
N THR A 4 23.50 -14.62 -32.75
CA THR A 4 22.75 -15.84 -33.05
C THR A 4 22.58 -16.76 -31.83
N THR A 5 23.44 -16.59 -30.82
CA THR A 5 23.36 -17.23 -29.51
C THR A 5 22.88 -16.24 -28.45
N CYS A 6 21.60 -16.32 -28.11
CA CYS A 6 21.03 -15.60 -26.97
C CYS A 6 21.46 -16.28 -25.67
N SER A 7 22.12 -15.55 -24.75
CA SER A 7 22.39 -16.01 -23.38
C SER A 7 21.11 -15.98 -22.53
N LYS A 8 20.10 -16.74 -22.94
CA LYS A 8 18.80 -16.83 -22.26
C LYS A 8 19.01 -17.33 -20.83
N THR A 9 18.59 -16.56 -19.84
CA THR A 9 18.74 -16.88 -18.40
C THR A 9 17.44 -17.40 -17.76
N TRP A 10 16.35 -17.43 -18.54
CA TRP A 10 15.02 -17.85 -18.12
C TRP A 10 14.22 -18.35 -19.31
N ASP A 11 13.68 -19.57 -19.20
CA ASP A 11 12.91 -20.23 -20.26
C ASP A 11 11.39 -20.04 -20.19
N GLY A 12 10.88 -19.38 -19.14
CA GLY A 12 9.44 -19.15 -18.95
C GLY A 12 8.94 -17.77 -19.37
N SER A 13 7.70 -17.44 -19.00
CA SER A 13 7.10 -16.13 -19.26
C SER A 13 7.79 -15.01 -18.48
N ALA A 14 7.76 -13.78 -18.98
CA ALA A 14 8.28 -12.61 -18.28
C ALA A 14 7.66 -12.45 -16.87
N GLY A 15 6.36 -12.75 -16.72
CA GLY A 15 5.69 -12.73 -15.41
C GLY A 15 6.20 -13.79 -14.42
N GLY A 16 6.74 -14.90 -14.90
CA GLY A 16 7.35 -15.94 -14.06
C GLY A 16 8.74 -15.57 -13.50
N MET A 17 9.40 -14.54 -14.05
CA MET A 17 10.76 -14.16 -13.64
C MET A 17 10.83 -13.67 -12.20
N GLU A 18 9.81 -12.95 -11.72
CA GLU A 18 9.76 -12.45 -10.34
C GLU A 18 9.71 -13.61 -9.34
N LYS A 19 8.79 -14.55 -9.58
CA LYS A 19 8.63 -15.78 -8.80
C LYS A 19 9.93 -16.58 -8.72
N GLU A 20 10.56 -16.81 -9.87
CA GLU A 20 11.82 -17.55 -9.95
C GLU A 20 12.98 -16.80 -9.28
N GLY A 21 13.02 -15.48 -9.45
CA GLY A 21 14.00 -14.62 -8.78
C GLY A 21 13.89 -14.71 -7.26
N ALA A 22 12.66 -14.62 -6.72
CA ALA A 22 12.39 -14.77 -5.29
C ALA A 22 12.85 -16.15 -4.78
N LYS A 23 12.46 -17.22 -5.47
CA LYS A 23 12.88 -18.59 -5.14
C LYS A 23 14.41 -18.72 -5.05
N LYS A 24 15.12 -18.26 -6.07
CA LYS A 24 16.60 -18.28 -6.09
C LYS A 24 17.22 -17.48 -4.94
N ILE A 25 16.63 -16.36 -4.54
CA ILE A 25 17.13 -15.54 -3.42
C ILE A 25 16.97 -16.30 -2.10
N PHE A 26 15.79 -16.86 -1.84
CA PHE A 26 15.49 -17.58 -0.60
C PHE A 26 16.30 -18.88 -0.49
N GLU A 27 16.42 -19.65 -1.57
CA GLU A 27 17.22 -20.88 -1.57
C GLU A 27 18.71 -20.60 -1.33
N ARG A 28 19.24 -19.54 -1.94
CA ARG A 28 20.64 -19.12 -1.71
C ARG A 28 20.91 -18.68 -0.28
N SER A 29 19.90 -18.22 0.46
CA SER A 29 20.09 -17.81 1.85
C SER A 29 20.47 -19.02 2.73
N ILE A 30 19.91 -20.20 2.44
CA ILE A 30 20.21 -21.45 3.16
C ILE A 30 21.72 -21.76 3.08
N ALA A 31 22.29 -21.68 1.87
CA ALA A 31 23.72 -21.92 1.66
C ALA A 31 24.63 -20.91 2.38
N LYS A 32 24.09 -19.76 2.79
CA LYS A 32 24.79 -18.71 3.54
C LYS A 32 24.53 -18.77 5.04
N GLY A 33 23.77 -19.76 5.53
CA GLY A 33 23.35 -19.83 6.93
C GLY A 33 22.38 -18.71 7.33
N LEU A 34 21.68 -18.12 6.37
CA LEU A 34 20.72 -17.03 6.59
C LEU A 34 19.29 -17.51 6.33
N ARG A 35 18.33 -16.92 7.05
CA ARG A 35 16.90 -17.17 6.87
C ARG A 35 16.13 -15.85 6.79
N TYR A 36 15.35 -15.69 5.73
CA TYR A 36 14.33 -14.64 5.64
C TYR A 36 13.07 -15.10 6.37
N THR A 37 12.63 -14.35 7.36
CA THR A 37 11.43 -14.68 8.14
C THR A 37 10.16 -14.11 7.52
N ASN A 38 10.27 -12.98 6.82
CA ASN A 38 9.12 -12.23 6.30
C ASN A 38 9.34 -11.83 4.84
N MET A 39 8.27 -11.83 4.05
CA MET A 39 8.24 -11.32 2.68
C MET A 39 7.16 -10.25 2.55
N ILE A 40 7.57 -9.03 2.21
CA ILE A 40 6.64 -7.93 1.92
C ILE A 40 6.26 -7.95 0.44
N SER A 41 4.96 -8.07 0.16
CA SER A 41 4.41 -8.16 -1.20
C SER A 41 3.46 -7.00 -1.53
N ASP A 42 3.24 -6.75 -2.82
CA ASP A 42 2.33 -5.72 -3.35
C ASP A 42 0.88 -6.20 -3.56
N GLY A 43 0.61 -7.48 -3.30
CA GLY A 43 -0.71 -8.08 -3.41
C GLY A 43 -0.73 -9.32 -4.30
N ASP A 44 0.16 -9.42 -5.29
CA ASP A 44 0.36 -10.70 -5.99
C ASP A 44 1.05 -11.68 -5.01
N SER A 45 0.43 -12.85 -4.87
CA SER A 45 0.92 -13.89 -3.97
C SER A 45 1.78 -14.91 -4.70
N SER A 46 1.90 -14.84 -6.02
CA SER A 46 2.61 -15.85 -6.83
C SER A 46 4.06 -16.08 -6.37
N ALA A 47 4.79 -15.00 -6.06
CA ALA A 47 6.15 -15.07 -5.54
C ALA A 47 6.19 -15.55 -4.08
N TYR A 48 5.23 -15.14 -3.24
CA TYR A 48 5.10 -15.63 -1.86
C TYR A 48 4.84 -17.13 -1.81
N GLU A 49 3.88 -17.62 -2.59
CA GLU A 49 3.53 -19.04 -2.67
C GLU A 49 4.71 -19.91 -3.11
N ALA A 50 5.64 -19.34 -3.88
CA ALA A 50 6.85 -20.03 -4.30
C ALA A 50 7.91 -20.15 -3.19
N VAL A 51 7.94 -19.20 -2.25
CA VAL A 51 8.98 -19.15 -1.21
C VAL A 51 8.50 -19.57 0.16
N LYS A 52 7.17 -19.65 0.40
CA LYS A 52 6.57 -19.89 1.73
C LYS A 52 7.17 -21.08 2.48
N HIS A 53 7.46 -22.16 1.75
CA HIS A 53 7.96 -23.43 2.29
C HIS A 53 9.46 -23.63 2.14
N THR A 54 10.22 -22.60 1.76
CA THR A 54 11.65 -22.74 1.45
C THR A 54 12.43 -23.39 2.60
N TYR A 55 12.21 -22.90 3.83
CA TYR A 55 12.95 -23.39 5.00
C TYR A 55 12.31 -24.64 5.62
N VAL A 56 10.99 -24.81 5.51
CA VAL A 56 10.31 -26.07 5.85
C VAL A 56 10.88 -27.22 5.02
N ASN A 57 11.01 -27.01 3.71
CA ASN A 57 11.57 -28.00 2.79
C ASN A 57 13.04 -28.28 3.09
N ALA A 58 13.82 -27.27 3.51
CA ALA A 58 15.20 -27.44 3.92
C ALA A 58 15.32 -28.28 5.21
N LEU A 59 14.44 -28.04 6.19
CA LEU A 59 14.36 -28.82 7.42
C LEU A 59 14.04 -30.29 7.12
N ILE A 60 13.03 -30.55 6.30
CA ILE A 60 12.65 -31.91 5.89
C ILE A 60 13.83 -32.64 5.26
N LYS A 61 14.52 -32.00 4.30
CA LYS A 61 15.72 -32.58 3.66
C LYS A 61 16.81 -32.93 4.66
N ASN A 62 17.00 -32.11 5.70
CA ASN A 62 17.97 -32.39 6.76
C ASN A 62 17.54 -33.55 7.67
N LEU A 63 16.24 -33.66 7.98
CA LEU A 63 15.69 -34.77 8.77
C LEU A 63 15.79 -36.11 8.04
N ILE A 64 15.54 -36.11 6.73
CA ILE A 64 15.75 -37.30 5.88
C ILE A 64 17.23 -37.68 5.87
N ARG A 65 18.13 -36.72 5.62
CA ARG A 65 19.58 -36.97 5.57
C ARG A 65 20.17 -37.45 6.90
N SER A 66 19.59 -37.06 8.02
CA SER A 66 19.99 -37.51 9.35
C SER A 66 19.38 -38.86 9.76
N GLY A 67 18.61 -39.51 8.88
CA GLY A 67 17.96 -40.80 9.15
C GLY A 67 16.77 -40.71 10.11
N LYS A 68 16.40 -39.52 10.58
CA LYS A 68 15.24 -39.31 11.45
C LYS A 68 13.92 -39.56 10.72
N PHE A 69 13.89 -39.32 9.42
CA PHE A 69 12.77 -39.67 8.53
C PHE A 69 13.21 -40.76 7.56
N THR A 70 12.51 -41.90 7.59
CA THR A 70 12.74 -43.01 6.66
C THR A 70 12.04 -42.73 5.33
N ASN A 71 12.77 -42.85 4.22
CA ASN A 71 12.19 -42.88 2.87
C ASN A 71 11.60 -44.27 2.66
N HIS A 72 10.27 -44.39 2.62
CA HIS A 72 9.59 -45.67 2.36
C HIS A 72 9.25 -45.90 0.89
N SER A 73 9.78 -45.14 -0.06
CA SER A 73 9.48 -45.34 -1.49
C SER A 73 10.64 -44.99 -2.43
N SER A 74 10.90 -45.91 -3.35
CA SER A 74 11.61 -45.67 -4.61
C SER A 74 10.68 -44.92 -5.57
N MET A 75 10.59 -43.59 -5.47
CA MET A 75 9.72 -42.79 -6.36
C MET A 75 10.42 -41.48 -6.75
N ASP A 76 10.63 -41.33 -8.07
CA ASP A 76 11.45 -40.32 -8.77
C ASP A 76 10.92 -38.88 -8.79
N SER A 77 9.96 -38.53 -7.93
CA SER A 77 9.35 -37.18 -7.92
C SER A 77 9.80 -36.37 -6.69
N LYS A 78 10.50 -35.25 -6.96
CA LYS A 78 11.11 -34.38 -5.92
C LYS A 78 10.07 -33.66 -5.03
N ASP A 79 8.83 -33.53 -5.50
CA ASP A 79 7.80 -32.71 -4.85
C ASP A 79 6.74 -33.53 -4.08
N GLU A 80 6.41 -34.76 -4.50
CA GLU A 80 5.45 -35.62 -3.75
C GLU A 80 6.01 -36.12 -2.42
N ASN A 81 7.33 -36.30 -2.33
CA ASN A 81 8.00 -36.71 -1.10
C ASN A 81 7.85 -35.67 0.01
N ILE A 82 7.86 -34.37 -0.30
CA ILE A 82 7.86 -33.30 0.72
C ILE A 82 6.54 -33.25 1.48
N ASN A 83 5.40 -33.41 0.80
CA ASN A 83 4.09 -33.29 1.43
C ASN A 83 3.82 -34.39 2.48
N ILE A 84 4.35 -35.60 2.26
CA ILE A 84 4.27 -36.71 3.23
C ILE A 84 5.03 -36.40 4.52
N PHE A 85 6.15 -35.68 4.42
CA PHE A 85 6.96 -35.33 5.59
C PHE A 85 6.48 -34.07 6.30
N LEU A 86 5.67 -33.22 5.64
CA LEU A 86 5.03 -32.07 6.30
C LEU A 86 4.18 -32.51 7.50
N SER A 87 3.41 -33.60 7.35
CA SER A 87 2.57 -34.12 8.44
C SER A 87 3.35 -34.75 9.59
N LYS A 88 4.67 -34.96 9.44
CA LYS A 88 5.55 -35.49 10.48
C LYS A 88 6.26 -34.40 11.29
N LEU A 89 6.15 -33.13 10.88
CA LEU A 89 6.68 -32.00 11.65
C LEU A 89 5.71 -31.65 12.78
N SER A 90 6.25 -31.20 13.93
CA SER A 90 5.41 -30.53 14.92
C SER A 90 4.90 -29.19 14.37
N SER A 91 3.77 -28.69 14.90
CA SER A 91 3.25 -27.37 14.52
C SER A 91 4.31 -26.28 14.69
N GLU A 92 5.05 -26.31 15.80
CA GLU A 92 6.14 -25.38 16.07
C GLU A 92 7.26 -25.47 15.01
N GLN A 93 7.67 -26.68 14.61
CA GLN A 93 8.70 -26.85 13.58
C GLN A 93 8.24 -26.30 12.22
N TYR A 94 6.98 -26.50 11.88
CA TYR A 94 6.40 -26.00 10.64
C TYR A 94 6.29 -24.47 10.67
N GLU A 95 5.64 -23.91 11.70
CA GLU A 95 5.40 -22.47 11.85
C GLU A 95 6.70 -21.68 11.96
N ASN A 96 7.66 -22.14 12.76
CA ASN A 96 8.95 -21.46 12.93
C ASN A 96 9.78 -21.42 11.64
N ASN A 97 9.51 -22.29 10.66
CA ASN A 97 10.22 -22.36 9.38
C ASN A 97 9.39 -21.85 8.19
N LEU A 98 8.15 -21.44 8.42
CA LEU A 98 7.31 -20.84 7.39
C LEU A 98 7.75 -19.39 7.15
N VAL A 99 7.79 -18.97 5.88
CA VAL A 99 7.95 -17.55 5.58
C VAL A 99 6.61 -16.85 5.80
N THR A 100 6.62 -15.78 6.60
CA THR A 100 5.43 -14.97 6.86
C THR A 100 5.21 -13.96 5.74
N LYS A 101 3.99 -13.88 5.23
CA LYS A 101 3.60 -12.86 4.24
C LYS A 101 3.24 -11.56 4.95
N GLU A 102 3.80 -10.46 4.47
CA GLU A 102 3.40 -9.10 4.82
C GLU A 102 2.86 -8.37 3.59
N ASP A 103 1.90 -7.48 3.83
CA ASP A 103 1.29 -6.67 2.80
C ASP A 103 1.82 -5.22 2.89
N CYS A 104 2.31 -4.71 1.76
CA CYS A 104 2.77 -3.33 1.67
C CYS A 104 1.60 -2.35 1.90
N ILE A 105 1.68 -1.45 2.89
CA ILE A 105 0.59 -0.51 3.19
C ILE A 105 0.24 0.37 1.98
N ASN A 106 1.24 0.78 1.19
CA ASN A 106 0.98 1.60 0.01
C ASN A 106 0.09 0.85 -1.00
N HIS A 107 0.19 -0.48 -1.08
CA HIS A 107 -0.67 -1.31 -1.92
C HIS A 107 -2.03 -1.58 -1.27
N VAL A 108 -2.07 -1.85 0.03
CA VAL A 108 -3.31 -2.00 0.79
C VAL A 108 -4.16 -0.72 0.71
N LYS A 109 -3.52 0.46 0.79
CA LYS A 109 -4.14 1.76 0.53
C LYS A 109 -4.74 1.89 -0.87
N LYS A 110 -4.07 1.38 -1.91
CA LYS A 110 -4.63 1.39 -3.29
C LYS A 110 -5.90 0.54 -3.40
N ARG A 111 -6.10 -0.47 -2.53
CA ARG A 111 -7.34 -1.27 -2.50
C ARG A 111 -8.56 -0.40 -2.16
N VAL A 112 -8.41 0.58 -1.26
CA VAL A 112 -9.47 1.60 -0.97
C VAL A 112 -9.93 2.25 -2.26
N SER A 113 -9.00 2.78 -3.05
CA SER A 113 -9.31 3.43 -4.33
C SER A 113 -9.96 2.47 -5.33
N SER A 114 -9.56 1.19 -5.35
CA SER A 114 -10.16 0.17 -6.21
C SER A 114 -11.62 -0.12 -5.84
N HIS A 115 -11.90 -0.30 -4.54
CA HIS A 115 -13.27 -0.47 -4.05
C HIS A 115 -14.12 0.77 -4.33
N LEU A 116 -13.58 1.98 -4.13
CA LEU A 116 -14.30 3.23 -4.39
C LEU A 116 -14.65 3.39 -5.88
N LYS A 117 -13.76 2.99 -6.80
CA LYS A 117 -14.05 2.92 -8.24
C LYS A 117 -15.19 1.94 -8.54
N THR A 118 -15.18 0.78 -7.88
CA THR A 118 -16.25 -0.22 -8.03
C THR A 118 -17.59 0.33 -7.54
N LEU A 119 -17.62 0.96 -6.36
CA LEU A 119 -18.81 1.63 -5.84
C LEU A 119 -19.28 2.75 -6.79
N LYS A 120 -18.36 3.56 -7.30
CA LYS A 120 -18.69 4.58 -8.30
C LYS A 120 -19.34 3.96 -9.54
N SER A 121 -18.81 2.86 -10.08
CA SER A 121 -19.44 2.17 -11.21
C SER A 121 -20.83 1.62 -10.89
N ARG A 122 -21.07 1.21 -9.63
CA ARG A 122 -22.37 0.68 -9.19
C ARG A 122 -23.39 1.79 -8.95
N TYR A 123 -22.99 2.92 -8.39
CA TYR A 123 -23.91 3.96 -7.91
C TYR A 123 -23.92 5.22 -8.77
N SER A 124 -23.00 5.36 -9.73
CA SER A 124 -23.01 6.42 -10.73
C SER A 124 -23.33 5.85 -12.11
N GLY A 125 -24.15 6.57 -12.89
CA GLY A 125 -24.55 6.16 -14.22
C GLY A 125 -26.01 6.50 -14.53
N PHE A 126 -26.53 5.86 -15.57
CA PHE A 126 -27.93 5.99 -16.00
C PHE A 126 -28.68 4.69 -15.76
N GLU A 127 -29.94 4.80 -15.37
CA GLU A 127 -30.91 3.71 -15.33
C GLU A 127 -31.80 3.77 -16.56
N ASN A 128 -32.09 2.60 -17.11
CA ASN A 128 -33.10 2.46 -18.16
C ASN A 128 -34.46 2.41 -17.47
N VAL A 129 -35.29 3.43 -17.68
CA VAL A 129 -36.68 3.40 -17.23
C VAL A 129 -37.51 2.80 -18.37
N ARG A 130 -38.23 1.70 -18.10
CA ARG A 130 -39.38 1.31 -18.91
C ARG A 130 -40.55 2.14 -18.39
N GLU A 131 -41.09 3.04 -19.21
CA GLU A 131 -42.34 3.74 -18.88
C GLU A 131 -43.48 2.72 -19.00
N GLU A 132 -43.91 2.17 -17.87
CA GLU A 132 -45.20 1.48 -17.79
C GLU A 132 -46.28 2.55 -17.62
N ASN A 133 -46.86 2.99 -18.74
CA ASN A 133 -48.03 3.85 -18.71
C ASN A 133 -49.26 3.02 -18.31
N LEU A 134 -49.64 3.06 -17.03
CA LEU A 134 -51.03 2.86 -16.62
C LEU A 134 -51.84 4.04 -17.17
N THR A 135 -52.38 3.88 -18.38
CA THR A 135 -53.45 4.75 -18.89
C THR A 135 -54.73 3.94 -18.91
N SER A 136 -55.65 4.34 -18.04
CA SER A 136 -57.02 3.88 -17.99
C SER A 136 -57.63 3.97 -19.40
N ALA A 137 -58.24 2.88 -19.84
CA ALA A 137 -58.82 2.74 -21.16
C ALA A 137 -59.85 3.85 -21.45
N THR A 138 -59.68 4.54 -22.57
CA THR A 138 -60.79 4.99 -23.43
C THR A 138 -60.27 5.24 -24.85
N GLU A 139 -60.68 4.32 -25.72
CA GLU A 139 -60.92 4.39 -27.17
C GLU A 139 -60.01 5.20 -28.12
N LYS A 140 -59.45 4.40 -29.05
CA LYS A 140 -59.35 4.60 -30.51
C LYS A 140 -58.27 5.56 -31.06
N ASN A 141 -57.35 4.91 -31.78
CA ASN A 141 -56.43 5.43 -32.80
C ASN A 141 -55.41 6.49 -32.38
N LYS A 142 -54.17 6.05 -32.14
CA LYS A 142 -52.95 6.82 -32.48
C LYS A 142 -51.75 5.89 -32.69
N HIS A 143 -51.03 6.20 -33.76
CA HIS A 143 -49.76 5.63 -34.21
C HIS A 143 -48.80 5.39 -33.03
N ILE A 144 -48.34 4.15 -32.83
CA ILE A 144 -47.31 3.83 -31.83
C ILE A 144 -45.96 4.29 -32.39
N GLN A 145 -45.51 5.48 -32.00
CA GLN A 145 -44.11 5.87 -32.19
C GLN A 145 -43.23 5.07 -31.20
N PRO A 146 -42.00 4.67 -31.59
CA PRO A 146 -41.10 3.98 -30.67
C PRO A 146 -40.72 4.92 -29.53
N VAL A 147 -41.16 4.59 -28.31
CA VAL A 147 -40.86 5.32 -27.09
C VAL A 147 -39.34 5.39 -26.92
N GLY A 148 -38.79 6.61 -27.00
CA GLY A 148 -37.37 6.86 -26.78
C GLY A 148 -36.96 6.38 -25.39
N LYS A 149 -35.87 5.61 -25.31
CA LYS A 149 -35.30 5.17 -24.02
C LYS A 149 -34.77 6.38 -23.25
N SER A 150 -35.60 6.98 -22.40
CA SER A 150 -35.21 8.06 -21.50
C SER A 150 -34.24 7.52 -20.43
N ARG A 151 -32.96 7.87 -20.55
CA ARG A 151 -31.92 7.51 -19.57
C ARG A 151 -31.98 8.49 -18.40
N LYS A 152 -32.50 8.06 -17.24
CA LYS A 152 -32.45 8.87 -16.00
C LYS A 152 -31.15 8.61 -15.25
N ARG A 153 -30.55 9.63 -14.63
CA ARG A 153 -29.37 9.43 -13.77
C ARG A 153 -29.77 8.62 -12.53
N ARG A 154 -29.00 7.58 -12.22
CA ARG A 154 -29.17 6.78 -11.00
C ARG A 154 -29.08 7.68 -9.76
N ARG A 155 -30.01 7.49 -8.83
CA ARG A 155 -30.05 8.18 -7.53
C ARG A 155 -29.81 7.18 -6.40
N LEU A 156 -29.24 7.66 -5.30
CA LEU A 156 -29.16 6.91 -4.05
C LEU A 156 -30.52 6.92 -3.34
N ALA A 157 -30.66 6.17 -2.24
CA ALA A 157 -31.91 6.10 -1.48
C ALA A 157 -32.37 7.46 -0.94
N ASP A 158 -31.45 8.42 -0.77
CA ASP A 158 -31.77 9.80 -0.38
C ASP A 158 -32.17 10.71 -1.56
N GLY A 159 -32.42 10.14 -2.73
CA GLY A 159 -32.82 10.85 -3.95
C GLY A 159 -31.72 11.65 -4.64
N LYS A 160 -30.49 11.68 -4.11
CA LYS A 160 -29.37 12.46 -4.67
C LYS A 160 -28.39 11.58 -5.45
N SER A 161 -27.51 12.19 -6.25
CA SER A 161 -26.50 11.45 -7.02
C SER A 161 -25.34 10.97 -6.13
N TYR A 162 -24.63 9.93 -6.57
CA TYR A 162 -23.43 9.43 -5.88
C TYR A 162 -22.30 10.47 -5.76
N GLY A 163 -22.14 11.32 -6.77
CA GLY A 163 -21.12 12.37 -6.80
C GLY A 163 -21.69 13.70 -7.31
N GLY A 164 -20.84 14.74 -7.31
CA GLY A 164 -21.12 16.02 -7.97
C GLY A 164 -21.72 17.12 -7.09
N GLY A 165 -21.73 16.98 -5.76
CA GLY A 165 -22.22 18.01 -4.85
C GLY A 165 -21.64 17.91 -3.43
N ALA A 166 -21.93 18.89 -2.59
CA ALA A 166 -21.56 18.86 -1.17
C ALA A 166 -22.16 17.62 -0.48
N GLY A 167 -21.39 16.99 0.41
CA GLY A 167 -21.80 15.73 1.06
C GLY A 167 -21.68 14.48 0.19
N ARG A 168 -21.18 14.60 -1.06
CA ARG A 168 -21.08 13.48 -2.01
C ARG A 168 -19.65 13.05 -2.27
N MET A 169 -19.51 11.88 -2.90
CA MET A 169 -18.21 11.33 -3.22
C MET A 169 -17.52 12.20 -4.28
N THR A 170 -16.32 12.69 -3.94
CA THR A 170 -15.44 13.47 -4.82
C THR A 170 -14.08 12.79 -4.90
N LYS A 171 -13.29 13.08 -5.95
CA LYS A 171 -11.91 12.57 -6.05
C LYS A 171 -11.07 12.95 -4.81
N ALA A 172 -11.26 14.16 -4.29
CA ALA A 172 -10.57 14.61 -3.09
C ALA A 172 -10.97 13.78 -1.85
N MET A 173 -12.25 13.44 -1.71
CA MET A 173 -12.71 12.54 -0.65
C MET A 173 -12.16 11.12 -0.84
N GLU A 174 -12.14 10.58 -2.07
CA GLU A 174 -11.56 9.27 -2.36
C GLU A 174 -10.07 9.19 -1.94
N HIS A 175 -9.30 10.23 -2.27
CA HIS A 175 -7.91 10.35 -1.83
C HIS A 175 -7.79 10.45 -0.30
N LYS A 176 -8.63 11.27 0.34
CA LYS A 176 -8.65 11.45 1.78
C LYS A 176 -8.95 10.15 2.52
N LEU A 177 -9.95 9.38 2.09
CA LEU A 177 -10.29 8.08 2.67
C LEU A 177 -9.11 7.10 2.57
N ALA A 178 -8.46 7.03 1.40
CA ALA A 178 -7.29 6.18 1.20
C ALA A 178 -6.10 6.63 2.07
N ASP A 179 -5.84 7.93 2.17
CA ASP A 179 -4.79 8.51 3.01
C ASP A 179 -5.05 8.23 4.50
N SER A 180 -6.27 8.51 4.98
CA SER A 180 -6.67 8.27 6.37
C SER A 180 -6.53 6.80 6.76
N TYR A 181 -6.93 5.88 5.89
CA TYR A 181 -6.77 4.44 6.12
C TYR A 181 -5.28 4.04 6.20
N GLY A 182 -4.45 4.47 5.25
CA GLY A 182 -3.02 4.16 5.27
C GLY A 182 -2.27 4.78 6.47
N ILE A 183 -2.68 5.98 6.90
CA ILE A 183 -2.14 6.63 8.12
C ILE A 183 -2.57 5.85 9.36
N ALA A 184 -3.85 5.46 9.45
CA ALA A 184 -4.38 4.68 10.57
C ALA A 184 -3.58 3.39 10.75
N ILE A 185 -3.30 2.63 9.69
CA ILE A 185 -2.48 1.41 9.79
C ILE A 185 -1.07 1.73 10.30
N ARG A 186 -0.37 2.72 9.74
CA ARG A 186 1.02 3.05 10.15
C ARG A 186 1.10 3.46 11.62
N GLN A 187 0.23 4.38 12.04
CA GLN A 187 0.24 4.87 13.42
C GLN A 187 -0.14 3.76 14.41
N SER A 188 -1.06 2.89 14.01
CA SER A 188 -1.44 1.72 14.81
C SER A 188 -0.32 0.70 14.91
N SER A 189 0.39 0.43 13.80
CA SER A 189 1.55 -0.46 13.77
C SER A 189 2.63 -0.01 14.75
N GLU A 190 2.90 1.30 14.81
CA GLU A 190 3.84 1.86 15.78
C GLU A 190 3.34 1.73 17.22
N SER A 191 2.05 2.04 17.46
CA SER A 191 1.42 1.89 18.78
C SER A 191 1.32 0.42 19.24
N ALA A 192 1.37 -0.53 18.32
CA ALA A 192 1.16 -1.95 18.57
C ALA A 192 2.44 -2.74 18.87
N LYS A 193 3.63 -2.11 18.84
CA LYS A 193 4.92 -2.80 19.00
C LYS A 193 5.05 -3.66 20.26
N ASN A 194 4.34 -3.30 21.33
CA ASN A 194 4.40 -3.99 22.63
C ASN A 194 3.11 -4.75 22.96
N LEU A 195 2.21 -4.93 22.00
CA LEU A 195 0.97 -5.66 22.17
C LEU A 195 1.12 -7.09 21.64
N ASP A 196 0.31 -8.02 22.15
CA ASP A 196 0.12 -9.30 21.49
C ASP A 196 -0.52 -9.11 20.10
N GLU A 197 -0.39 -10.12 19.26
CA GLU A 197 -0.83 -10.04 17.86
C GLU A 197 -2.33 -9.73 17.74
N ASP A 198 -3.17 -10.34 18.57
CA ASP A 198 -4.62 -10.19 18.47
C ASP A 198 -5.08 -8.80 18.93
N ASP A 199 -4.50 -8.26 20.02
CA ASP A 199 -4.81 -6.91 20.47
C ASP A 199 -4.24 -5.85 19.54
N ALA A 200 -3.08 -6.09 18.93
CA ALA A 200 -2.53 -5.26 17.86
C ALA A 200 -3.48 -5.20 16.65
N VAL A 201 -4.03 -6.34 16.23
CA VAL A 201 -5.01 -6.41 15.13
C VAL A 201 -6.28 -5.64 15.48
N LYS A 202 -6.84 -5.85 16.68
CA LYS A 202 -8.03 -5.11 17.15
C LYS A 202 -7.79 -3.61 17.19
N LEU A 203 -6.59 -3.16 17.59
CA LEU A 203 -6.22 -1.74 17.60
C LEU A 203 -6.23 -1.16 16.19
N ILE A 204 -5.59 -1.83 15.22
CA ILE A 204 -5.58 -1.41 13.82
C ILE A 204 -7.01 -1.38 13.28
N GLU A 205 -7.82 -2.40 13.56
CA GLU A 205 -9.20 -2.51 13.12
C GLU A 205 -10.03 -1.31 13.57
N ARG A 206 -10.02 -1.03 14.88
CA ARG A 206 -10.75 0.09 15.49
C ARG A 206 -10.33 1.42 14.88
N ARG A 207 -9.02 1.67 14.74
CA ARG A 207 -8.50 2.92 14.16
C ARG A 207 -8.84 3.07 12.68
N CYS A 208 -8.80 1.99 11.90
CA CYS A 208 -9.20 2.02 10.49
C CYS A 208 -10.69 2.32 10.33
N ARG A 209 -11.57 1.63 11.10
CA ARG A 209 -13.01 1.90 11.10
C ARG A 209 -13.29 3.35 11.49
N ALA A 210 -12.68 3.84 12.57
CA ALA A 210 -12.79 5.22 13.02
C ALA A 210 -12.37 6.23 11.94
N ALA A 211 -11.28 5.97 11.22
CA ALA A 211 -10.80 6.81 10.13
C ALA A 211 -11.84 6.99 9.00
N PHE A 212 -12.62 5.95 8.69
CA PHE A 212 -13.73 6.07 7.74
C PHE A 212 -14.91 6.85 8.34
N LEU A 213 -15.32 6.53 9.58
CA LEU A 213 -16.44 7.18 10.27
C LEU A 213 -16.24 8.68 10.48
N HIS A 214 -15.01 9.13 10.71
CA HIS A 214 -14.66 10.56 10.81
C HIS A 214 -15.00 11.36 9.54
N ASN A 215 -15.15 10.70 8.40
CA ASN A 215 -15.44 11.31 7.11
C ASN A 215 -16.93 11.25 6.73
N ILE A 216 -17.80 10.70 7.59
CA ILE A 216 -19.25 10.62 7.36
C ILE A 216 -19.95 11.49 8.41
N LYS A 217 -20.96 12.26 8.01
CA LYS A 217 -21.78 13.06 8.94
C LYS A 217 -22.55 12.13 9.87
N ASN A 218 -22.57 12.46 11.15
CA ASN A 218 -23.40 11.81 12.15
C ASN A 218 -23.96 12.90 13.07
N SER A 219 -25.25 12.83 13.39
CA SER A 219 -25.91 13.75 14.31
C SER A 219 -25.39 13.59 15.75
N ASN A 220 -24.85 12.42 16.09
CA ASN A 220 -24.23 12.15 17.37
C ASN A 220 -22.71 12.04 17.22
N GLY A 221 -21.99 13.07 17.67
CA GLY A 221 -20.52 13.11 17.66
C GLY A 221 -19.87 12.00 18.49
N GLU A 222 -20.54 11.52 19.54
CA GLU A 222 -20.04 10.41 20.35
C GLU A 222 -20.08 9.09 19.60
N LEU A 223 -21.11 8.85 18.77
CA LEU A 223 -21.17 7.69 17.90
C LEU A 223 -20.16 7.78 16.76
N GLN A 224 -19.89 8.98 16.24
CA GLN A 224 -18.87 9.19 15.21
C GLN A 224 -17.44 8.88 15.71
N HIS A 225 -17.18 9.19 16.97
CA HIS A 225 -15.87 9.07 17.61
C HIS A 225 -15.79 7.94 18.66
N GLY A 226 -16.79 7.05 18.70
CA GLY A 226 -16.91 6.00 19.70
C GLY A 226 -15.85 4.90 19.61
N LEU A 227 -15.21 4.76 18.44
CA LEU A 227 -14.09 3.84 18.24
C LEU A 227 -12.73 4.48 18.57
N CYS A 228 -12.70 5.76 18.91
CA CYS A 228 -11.48 6.46 19.28
C CYS A 228 -11.21 6.31 20.78
N GLN A 229 -9.93 6.15 21.12
CA GLN A 229 -9.48 6.20 22.50
C GLN A 229 -9.83 7.55 23.13
N THR A 230 -10.28 7.54 24.38
CA THR A 230 -10.55 8.76 25.16
C THR A 230 -9.27 9.25 25.86
N GLY A 231 -9.23 10.53 26.22
CA GLY A 231 -8.16 11.12 27.01
C GLY A 231 -7.24 12.10 26.26
N PRO A 232 -6.31 12.75 26.98
CA PRO A 232 -5.50 13.85 26.46
C PRO A 232 -4.46 13.43 25.40
N TYR A 233 -4.15 12.13 25.33
CA TYR A 233 -3.23 11.54 24.35
C TYR A 233 -3.98 10.85 23.19
N SER A 234 -5.29 11.08 23.05
CA SER A 234 -6.04 10.54 21.93
C SER A 234 -5.51 11.06 20.60
N TRP A 235 -5.45 10.16 19.61
CA TRP A 235 -5.16 10.51 18.23
C TRP A 235 -6.34 11.26 17.56
N CYS A 236 -7.53 11.22 18.16
CA CYS A 236 -8.72 11.88 17.67
C CYS A 236 -8.89 13.24 18.33
N SER A 237 -8.87 14.32 17.53
CA SER A 237 -9.03 15.70 18.04
C SER A 237 -10.28 15.84 18.91
N TYR A 238 -11.43 15.33 18.45
CA TYR A 238 -12.68 15.40 19.21
C TYR A 238 -12.57 14.79 20.61
N GLN A 239 -11.90 13.64 20.73
CA GLN A 239 -11.69 13.00 22.04
C GLN A 239 -10.65 13.74 22.87
N LYS A 240 -9.63 14.34 22.26
CA LYS A 240 -8.62 15.14 22.95
C LYS A 240 -9.19 16.44 23.49
N ASP A 241 -10.02 17.12 22.71
CA ASP A 241 -10.63 18.42 23.02
C ASP A 241 -11.59 18.32 24.22
N LYS A 242 -12.19 17.13 24.47
CA LYS A 242 -12.96 16.84 25.69
C LYS A 242 -12.13 16.95 26.98
N TYR A 243 -10.81 16.75 26.92
CA TYR A 243 -9.92 16.70 28.10
C TYR A 243 -8.93 17.87 28.15
N VAL A 244 -8.50 18.37 27.00
CA VAL A 244 -7.61 19.52 26.88
C VAL A 244 -8.30 20.55 25.99
N PRO A 245 -9.06 21.50 26.54
CA PRO A 245 -9.77 22.51 25.77
C PRO A 245 -8.79 23.53 25.17
N LEU A 246 -8.10 23.16 24.09
CA LEU A 246 -7.36 24.11 23.28
C LEU A 246 -8.38 24.92 22.48
N LYS A 247 -8.76 26.09 23.00
CA LYS A 247 -9.59 27.07 22.29
C LYS A 247 -8.84 27.60 21.07
N GLN A 248 -8.90 26.88 19.95
CA GLN A 248 -8.90 27.53 18.64
C GLN A 248 -10.29 27.31 18.05
N LYS A 249 -11.08 28.40 18.01
CA LYS A 249 -12.36 28.40 17.30
C LYS A 249 -12.07 27.96 15.86
N ILE A 250 -12.52 26.76 15.50
CA ILE A 250 -12.53 26.36 14.10
C ILE A 250 -13.55 27.27 13.44
N ASP A 251 -13.03 28.13 12.56
CA ASP A 251 -13.80 29.00 11.69
C ASP A 251 -14.95 28.22 11.02
N PRO A 252 -16.22 28.68 11.11
CA PRO A 252 -17.39 28.04 10.50
C PRO A 252 -17.22 27.75 9.01
N ALA A 253 -16.44 28.55 8.28
CA ALA A 253 -16.14 28.35 6.86
C ALA A 253 -15.21 27.12 6.61
N LYS A 254 -14.45 26.68 7.63
CA LYS A 254 -13.56 25.50 7.59
C LYS A 254 -14.27 24.21 7.95
N GLN A 255 -15.60 24.15 7.84
CA GLN A 255 -16.37 22.95 8.16
C GLN A 255 -15.82 21.75 7.36
N ILE A 256 -15.38 20.71 8.08
CA ILE A 256 -14.79 19.52 7.48
C ILE A 256 -15.81 18.95 6.48
N LYS A 257 -15.48 18.99 5.19
CA LYS A 257 -16.29 18.38 4.13
C LYS A 257 -16.41 16.89 4.44
N ARG A 258 -17.58 16.47 4.91
CA ARG A 258 -17.95 15.08 5.27
C ARG A 258 -19.03 14.58 4.33
N LEU A 259 -19.06 13.27 4.12
CA LEU A 259 -20.09 12.58 3.34
C LEU A 259 -21.43 12.58 4.07
N ASP A 260 -22.53 12.58 3.33
CA ASP A 260 -23.86 12.45 3.91
C ASP A 260 -24.08 11.04 4.52
N PRO A 261 -25.00 10.87 5.49
CA PRO A 261 -25.14 9.61 6.24
C PRO A 261 -25.39 8.36 5.40
N ILE A 262 -26.01 8.50 4.21
CA ILE A 262 -26.24 7.40 3.26
C ILE A 262 -24.94 6.66 2.87
N PHE A 263 -23.79 7.35 2.93
CA PHE A 263 -22.51 6.73 2.61
C PHE A 263 -22.03 5.75 3.68
N LEU A 264 -22.61 5.75 4.88
CA LEU A 264 -22.31 4.72 5.87
C LEU A 264 -22.68 3.35 5.32
N GLU A 265 -23.93 3.17 4.90
CA GLU A 265 -24.41 1.92 4.31
C GLU A 265 -23.63 1.52 3.06
N ILE A 266 -23.35 2.48 2.17
CA ILE A 266 -22.60 2.24 0.93
C ILE A 266 -21.15 1.82 1.19
N LEU A 267 -20.51 2.36 2.24
CA LEU A 267 -19.10 2.10 2.54
C LEU A 267 -18.90 0.91 3.49
N THR A 268 -19.88 0.53 4.31
CA THR A 268 -19.76 -0.57 5.29
C THR A 268 -19.16 -1.86 4.70
N PRO A 269 -19.65 -2.39 3.55
CA PRO A 269 -19.07 -3.62 2.99
C PRO A 269 -17.59 -3.49 2.62
N MET A 270 -17.18 -2.30 2.17
CA MET A 270 -15.76 -2.00 1.91
C MET A 270 -14.97 -1.93 3.20
N ILE A 271 -15.50 -1.23 4.21
CA ILE A 271 -14.84 -1.08 5.52
C ILE A 271 -14.59 -2.47 6.09
N ASP A 272 -15.61 -3.33 6.16
CA ASP A 272 -15.48 -4.69 6.70
C ASP A 272 -14.44 -5.53 5.95
N THR A 273 -14.40 -5.41 4.61
CA THR A 273 -13.39 -6.08 3.78
C THR A 273 -11.97 -5.58 4.10
N LEU A 274 -11.81 -4.26 4.25
CA LEU A 274 -10.51 -3.61 4.48
C LEU A 274 -10.06 -3.66 5.94
N THR A 275 -10.95 -4.00 6.86
CA THR A 275 -10.66 -4.22 8.27
C THR A 275 -10.72 -5.69 8.66
N ASN A 276 -10.63 -6.59 7.68
CA ASN A 276 -10.56 -8.02 7.92
C ASN A 276 -9.30 -8.38 8.76
N PRO A 277 -9.41 -9.14 9.86
CA PRO A 277 -8.28 -9.47 10.73
C PRO A 277 -7.10 -10.14 10.01
N ILE A 278 -7.35 -11.01 9.03
CA ILE A 278 -6.30 -11.71 8.26
C ILE A 278 -5.50 -10.70 7.43
N LEU A 279 -6.18 -9.71 6.84
CA LEU A 279 -5.51 -8.61 6.13
C LEU A 279 -4.69 -7.76 7.10
N LEU A 280 -5.27 -7.40 8.24
CA LEU A 280 -4.62 -6.51 9.20
C LEU A 280 -3.41 -7.16 9.89
N ARG A 281 -3.44 -8.48 10.15
CA ARG A 281 -2.27 -9.26 10.61
C ARG A 281 -1.07 -9.07 9.68
N ARG A 282 -1.29 -9.11 8.36
CA ARG A 282 -0.23 -8.89 7.36
C ARG A 282 0.26 -7.45 7.30
N CYS A 283 -0.41 -6.51 7.96
CA CYS A 283 -0.07 -5.09 7.97
C CYS A 283 0.57 -4.63 9.30
N LEU A 284 0.69 -5.52 10.31
CA LEU A 284 1.06 -5.17 11.69
C LEU A 284 2.37 -4.40 11.84
N ARG A 285 3.35 -4.65 10.96
CA ARG A 285 4.66 -4.00 11.00
C ARG A 285 4.71 -2.66 10.29
N GLY A 286 3.60 -2.23 9.71
CA GLY A 286 3.54 -0.99 8.96
C GLY A 286 4.52 -0.94 7.78
N ALA A 287 4.82 -2.09 7.19
CA ALA A 287 5.85 -2.21 6.17
C ALA A 287 5.44 -1.54 4.85
N THR A 288 6.42 -0.95 4.16
CA THR A 288 6.23 -0.44 2.79
C THR A 288 7.35 -0.94 1.90
N GLN A 289 7.03 -1.30 0.67
CA GLN A 289 8.03 -1.48 -0.38
C GLN A 289 8.47 -0.09 -0.82
N ASN A 290 9.60 0.40 -0.30
CA ASN A 290 10.17 1.65 -0.79
C ASN A 290 10.96 1.38 -2.07
N ALA A 291 10.32 1.59 -3.23
CA ALA A 291 10.98 1.42 -4.52
C ALA A 291 12.21 2.33 -4.66
N ASN A 292 12.20 3.51 -4.03
CA ASN A 292 13.28 4.50 -4.12
C ASN A 292 14.51 4.12 -3.27
N GLU A 293 14.33 3.27 -2.26
CA GLU A 293 15.40 2.71 -1.41
C GLU A 293 15.58 1.20 -1.67
N SER A 294 15.28 0.76 -2.88
CA SER A 294 15.61 -0.60 -3.30
C SER A 294 17.01 -0.62 -3.90
N ILE A 295 17.75 -1.71 -3.67
CA ILE A 295 18.99 -2.00 -4.42
C ILE A 295 18.75 -1.93 -5.94
N ASN A 296 17.55 -2.31 -6.38
CA ASN A 296 17.13 -2.20 -7.77
C ASN A 296 17.19 -0.75 -8.28
N SER A 297 16.72 0.22 -7.51
CA SER A 297 16.83 1.64 -7.86
C SER A 297 18.29 2.05 -8.12
N VAL A 298 19.23 1.57 -7.28
CA VAL A 298 20.66 1.82 -7.47
C VAL A 298 21.17 1.16 -8.75
N VAL A 299 20.79 -0.10 -9.03
CA VAL A 299 21.16 -0.78 -10.28
C VAL A 299 20.70 0.02 -11.50
N TRP A 300 19.45 0.48 -11.50
CA TRP A 300 18.90 1.23 -12.63
C TRP A 300 19.43 2.66 -12.75
N SER A 301 20.01 3.21 -11.66
CA SER A 301 20.76 4.47 -11.71
C SER A 301 22.11 4.32 -12.41
N ILE A 302 22.70 3.12 -12.39
CA ILE A 302 23.94 2.79 -13.10
C ILE A 302 23.62 2.38 -14.55
N LEU A 303 22.62 1.52 -14.73
CA LEU A 303 22.21 0.98 -16.03
C LEU A 303 20.73 1.31 -16.28
N PRO A 304 20.41 2.43 -16.97
CA PRO A 304 19.02 2.82 -17.18
C PRO A 304 18.20 1.75 -17.89
N LYS A 305 16.98 1.49 -17.40
CA LYS A 305 16.03 0.51 -17.98
C LYS A 305 15.63 0.79 -19.43
N SER A 306 15.77 2.05 -19.87
CA SER A 306 15.47 2.47 -21.24
C SER A 306 16.50 2.01 -22.27
N LYS A 307 17.61 1.40 -21.83
CA LYS A 307 18.68 0.90 -22.69
C LYS A 307 18.86 -0.60 -22.50
N TYR A 308 19.23 -1.29 -23.58
CA TYR A 308 19.64 -2.69 -23.50
C TYR A 308 21.03 -2.79 -22.86
N HIS A 309 21.19 -3.74 -21.93
CA HIS A 309 22.47 -4.04 -21.27
C HIS A 309 22.71 -5.54 -21.29
N GLY A 310 23.93 -5.95 -21.62
CA GLY A 310 24.32 -7.36 -21.57
C GLY A 310 24.40 -7.91 -20.14
N TYR A 311 24.30 -9.24 -20.00
CA TYR A 311 24.34 -9.94 -18.71
C TYR A 311 25.55 -9.55 -17.84
N ARG A 312 26.75 -9.47 -18.42
CA ARG A 312 27.98 -9.11 -17.68
C ARG A 312 27.89 -7.71 -17.07
N SER A 313 27.35 -6.74 -17.81
CA SER A 313 27.13 -5.37 -17.33
C SER A 313 26.12 -5.35 -16.18
N ILE A 314 24.98 -6.03 -16.33
CA ILE A 314 23.95 -6.11 -15.29
C ILE A 314 24.53 -6.76 -14.02
N ARG A 315 25.30 -7.84 -14.15
CA ARG A 315 25.97 -8.49 -13.01
C ARG A 315 26.96 -7.55 -12.31
N GLY A 316 27.77 -6.82 -13.07
CA GLY A 316 28.70 -5.83 -12.52
C GLY A 316 27.97 -4.71 -11.79
N ALA A 317 26.94 -4.15 -12.40
CA ALA A 317 26.11 -3.11 -11.80
C ALA A 317 25.41 -3.59 -10.53
N ALA A 318 24.91 -4.83 -10.49
CA ALA A 318 24.33 -5.42 -9.27
C ALA A 318 25.35 -5.56 -8.14
N ALA A 319 26.58 -5.97 -8.43
CA ALA A 319 27.65 -6.06 -7.45
C ALA A 319 28.04 -4.67 -6.90
N ILE A 320 28.27 -3.69 -7.78
CA ILE A 320 28.57 -2.31 -7.39
C ILE A 320 27.40 -1.69 -6.61
N SER A 321 26.17 -1.93 -7.04
CA SER A 321 24.98 -1.44 -6.35
C SER A 321 24.86 -2.02 -4.95
N SER A 322 25.28 -3.26 -4.72
CA SER A 322 25.34 -3.85 -3.39
C SER A 322 26.33 -3.10 -2.48
N ILE A 323 27.47 -2.66 -3.02
CA ILE A 323 28.43 -1.83 -2.29
C ILE A 323 27.82 -0.46 -2.00
N PHE A 324 27.29 0.22 -3.02
CA PHE A 324 26.69 1.55 -2.90
C PHE A 324 25.51 1.61 -1.95
N PHE A 325 24.70 0.56 -1.93
CA PHE A 325 23.55 0.46 -1.05
C PHE A 325 23.96 0.32 0.41
N ASN A 326 24.96 -0.52 0.71
CA ASN A 326 25.35 -0.83 2.08
C ASN A 326 26.37 0.14 2.67
N ARG A 327 27.31 0.65 1.87
CA ARG A 327 28.44 1.48 2.33
C ARG A 327 28.59 2.79 1.59
N GLY A 328 27.78 3.03 0.56
CA GLY A 328 28.01 4.14 -0.36
C GLY A 328 29.17 3.94 -1.31
N ARG A 329 29.52 5.03 -1.99
CA ARG A 329 30.52 5.08 -3.05
C ARG A 329 31.92 4.90 -2.48
N SER A 330 32.18 5.44 -1.30
CA SER A 330 33.38 5.17 -0.49
C SER A 330 33.62 3.68 -0.23
N GLY A 331 32.57 2.84 -0.25
CA GLY A 331 32.71 1.40 -0.18
C GLY A 331 33.56 0.77 -1.30
N LEU A 332 33.77 1.47 -2.43
CA LEU A 332 34.65 1.02 -3.51
C LEU A 332 36.14 1.06 -3.15
N VAL A 333 36.54 1.79 -2.11
CA VAL A 333 37.96 1.86 -1.69
C VAL A 333 38.52 0.47 -1.43
N LYS A 334 37.77 -0.37 -0.70
CA LYS A 334 38.15 -1.78 -0.45
C LYS A 334 38.19 -2.62 -1.73
N PHE A 335 37.33 -2.31 -2.69
CA PHE A 335 37.34 -3.01 -3.98
C PHE A 335 38.58 -2.64 -4.78
N PHE A 336 38.92 -1.34 -4.88
CA PHE A 336 40.11 -0.86 -5.59
C PHE A 336 41.40 -1.43 -5.00
N ASP A 337 41.52 -1.43 -3.67
CA ASP A 337 42.62 -2.06 -2.95
C ASP A 337 42.79 -3.55 -3.33
N GLN A 338 41.70 -4.31 -3.33
CA GLN A 338 41.71 -5.73 -3.69
C GLN A 338 42.09 -6.02 -5.15
N VAL A 339 41.84 -5.09 -6.07
CA VAL A 339 42.21 -5.24 -7.49
C VAL A 339 43.53 -4.55 -7.83
N GLY A 340 44.26 -4.04 -6.84
CA GLY A 340 45.56 -3.39 -7.02
C GLY A 340 45.48 -2.02 -7.69
N ILE A 341 44.34 -1.32 -7.57
CA ILE A 341 44.18 0.06 -8.05
C ILE A 341 44.49 1.01 -6.89
N PRO A 342 45.55 1.83 -6.98
CA PRO A 342 45.88 2.81 -5.94
C PRO A 342 44.73 3.80 -5.74
N VAL A 343 44.34 3.99 -4.48
CA VAL A 343 43.34 5.00 -4.11
C VAL A 343 44.07 6.27 -3.71
N THR A 344 44.04 7.28 -4.59
CA THR A 344 44.60 8.60 -4.29
C THR A 344 43.64 9.43 -3.43
N ASP A 345 44.17 10.46 -2.77
CA ASP A 345 43.36 11.38 -1.96
C ASP A 345 42.27 12.08 -2.79
N GLU A 346 42.54 12.39 -4.07
CA GLU A 346 41.56 12.96 -4.98
C GLU A 346 40.41 11.99 -5.28
N LEU A 347 40.72 10.71 -5.51
CA LEU A 347 39.70 9.68 -5.71
C LEU A 347 38.86 9.49 -4.45
N LEU A 348 39.50 9.41 -3.29
CA LEU A 348 38.82 9.28 -2.00
C LEU A 348 37.90 10.50 -1.76
N GLY A 349 38.40 11.71 -1.97
CA GLY A 349 37.63 12.95 -1.86
C GLY A 349 36.43 12.98 -2.81
N ALA A 350 36.58 12.53 -4.06
CA ALA A 350 35.49 12.44 -5.03
C ALA A 350 34.41 11.42 -4.62
N LEU A 351 34.80 10.26 -4.08
CA LEU A 351 33.87 9.24 -3.60
C LEU A 351 33.08 9.73 -2.37
N LEU A 352 33.77 10.31 -1.40
CA LEU A 352 33.16 10.89 -0.20
C LEU A 352 32.22 12.06 -0.55
N GLY A 353 32.63 12.94 -1.47
CA GLY A 353 31.77 14.04 -1.95
C GLY A 353 30.49 13.55 -2.63
N LYS A 354 30.53 12.42 -3.35
CA LYS A 354 29.32 11.79 -3.91
C LYS A 354 28.42 11.19 -2.84
N ASP A 355 29.00 10.61 -1.79
CA ASP A 355 28.25 10.11 -0.64
C ASP A 355 27.59 11.25 0.16
N TYR A 356 28.32 12.35 0.38
CA TYR A 356 27.78 13.56 1.00
C TYR A 356 26.58 14.09 0.23
N LYS A 357 26.73 14.34 -1.09
CA LYS A 357 25.62 14.83 -1.95
C LYS A 357 24.43 13.88 -1.96
N ARG A 358 24.65 12.58 -1.85
CA ARG A 358 23.57 11.59 -1.77
C ARG A 358 22.80 11.73 -0.46
N ILE A 359 23.50 11.85 0.66
CA ILE A 359 22.89 12.03 1.99
C ILE A 359 22.15 13.37 2.03
N GLU A 360 22.80 14.45 1.62
CA GLU A 360 22.22 15.79 1.52
C GLU A 360 20.96 15.80 0.63
N LYS A 361 20.98 15.11 -0.53
CA LYS A 361 19.79 14.99 -1.38
C LYS A 361 18.66 14.21 -0.71
N ALA A 362 18.99 13.15 0.05
CA ALA A 362 18.00 12.38 0.78
C ALA A 362 17.36 13.23 1.89
N GLU A 363 18.17 13.93 2.68
CA GLU A 363 17.72 14.87 3.71
C GLU A 363 16.88 16.01 3.11
N ASN A 364 17.35 16.61 2.01
CA ASN A 364 16.62 17.64 1.27
C ASN A 364 15.32 17.13 0.67
N ASN A 365 15.24 15.87 0.24
CA ASN A 365 13.97 15.30 -0.23
C ASN A 365 12.98 15.12 0.92
N THR A 366 13.45 14.69 2.09
CA THR A 366 12.64 14.62 3.32
C THR A 366 12.15 16.01 3.71
N GLN A 367 13.06 17.00 3.77
CA GLN A 367 12.72 18.39 4.05
C GLN A 367 11.82 19.00 2.98
N ARG A 368 12.03 18.71 1.68
CA ARG A 368 11.15 19.16 0.59
C ARG A 368 9.78 18.55 0.69
N HIS A 369 9.66 17.27 1.08
CA HIS A 369 8.36 16.67 1.38
C HIS A 369 7.66 17.43 2.51
N ASP A 370 8.39 17.80 3.56
CA ASP A 370 7.87 18.60 4.66
C ASP A 370 7.54 20.04 4.24
N ILE A 371 8.35 20.66 3.39
CA ILE A 371 8.14 22.01 2.84
C ILE A 371 6.97 22.02 1.86
N ILE A 372 6.82 21.03 0.99
CA ILE A 372 5.66 20.90 0.09
C ILE A 372 4.40 20.68 0.93
N LYS A 373 4.48 19.89 2.00
CA LYS A 373 3.39 19.72 2.96
C LYS A 373 3.03 21.05 3.64
N ARG A 374 4.03 21.82 4.11
CA ARG A 374 3.85 23.15 4.70
C ARG A 374 3.32 24.17 3.70
N ARG A 375 3.82 24.19 2.46
CA ARG A 375 3.34 25.08 1.38
C ARG A 375 1.91 24.78 0.98
N LYS A 376 1.51 23.50 0.93
CA LYS A 376 0.11 23.13 0.73
C LYS A 376 -0.77 23.62 1.88
N GLU A 377 -0.27 23.59 3.11
CA GLU A 377 -0.98 24.17 4.26
C GLU A 377 -1.02 25.71 4.18
N GLN A 378 0.08 26.36 3.82
CA GLN A 378 0.15 27.82 3.64
C GLN A 378 -0.72 28.31 2.48
N GLN A 379 -0.77 27.61 1.35
CA GLN A 379 -1.70 27.93 0.26
C GLN A 379 -3.16 27.75 0.67
N ARG A 380 -3.43 26.79 1.56
CA ARG A 380 -4.76 26.62 2.17
C ARG A 380 -5.10 27.77 3.12
N ILE A 381 -4.10 28.33 3.82
CA ILE A 381 -4.24 29.51 4.68
C ILE A 381 -4.37 30.79 3.85
N GLN A 382 -3.55 30.96 2.81
CA GLN A 382 -3.56 32.14 1.94
C GLN A 382 -4.85 32.24 1.12
N GLY A 383 -5.34 31.11 0.56
CA GLY A 383 -6.65 31.10 -0.08
C GLY A 383 -7.80 31.39 0.88
N GLN A 384 -7.60 31.25 2.20
CA GLN A 384 -8.58 31.70 3.21
C GLN A 384 -8.46 33.20 3.48
N ILE A 385 -7.24 33.74 3.53
CA ILE A 385 -7.02 35.18 3.68
C ILE A 385 -7.58 35.95 2.47
N GLU A 386 -7.39 35.44 1.26
CA GLU A 386 -7.93 36.05 0.03
C GLU A 386 -9.46 35.96 -0.05
N GLU A 387 -10.08 34.84 0.37
CA GLU A 387 -11.55 34.71 0.48
C GLU A 387 -12.13 35.64 1.58
N ASP A 388 -11.39 35.84 2.68
CA ASP A 388 -11.77 36.74 3.77
C ASP A 388 -11.65 38.22 3.37
N GLU A 389 -10.62 38.58 2.59
CA GLU A 389 -10.44 39.94 2.03
C GLU A 389 -11.47 40.25 0.93
N GLU A 390 -11.87 39.27 0.10
CA GLU A 390 -12.86 39.47 -0.97
C GLU A 390 -14.29 39.65 -0.41
N MET A 391 -14.61 39.12 0.77
CA MET A 391 -15.88 39.37 1.46
C MET A 391 -16.01 40.79 2.04
N ASP A 392 -14.90 41.48 2.30
CA ASP A 392 -14.91 42.84 2.86
C ASP A 392 -15.06 43.93 1.78
N TYR A 393 -14.95 43.54 0.49
CA TYR A 393 -15.12 44.41 -0.68
C TYR A 393 -16.29 43.99 -1.58
N GLY A 394 -17.43 43.64 -0.99
CA GLY A 394 -18.67 43.40 -1.72
C GLY A 394 -19.23 44.68 -2.36
N ALA A 395 -19.56 44.62 -3.65
CA ALA A 395 -20.17 45.73 -4.38
C ALA A 395 -21.48 46.18 -3.71
N GLY A 396 -21.46 47.38 -3.10
CA GLY A 396 -22.60 47.99 -2.41
C GLY A 396 -22.32 48.50 -0.98
N ILE A 397 -21.09 48.43 -0.48
CA ILE A 397 -20.71 48.99 0.83
C ILE A 397 -19.90 50.28 0.61
N PHE A 398 -20.57 51.36 0.19
CA PHE A 398 -20.25 52.77 0.46
C PHE A 398 -21.49 53.61 0.22
#